data_AF-A0A1Y4RW86-F1
#
_entry.id   AF-A0A1Y4RW86-F1
#
_cell.length_a   1.000
_cell.length_b   1.000
_cell.length_c   1.000
_cell.angle_alpha   90.00
_cell.angle_beta   90.00
_cell.angle_gamma   90.00
#
_symmetry.space_group_name_H-M   'P 1'
#
loop_
_entity.id
_entity.type
_entity.pdbx_description
1 polymer ?
#
loop_
_entity_poly.entity_id
_entity_poly.type
_entity_poly.pdbx_seq_one_letter_code
_entity_poly.pdbx_strand_id
1 'polypeptide(L)'
;MRNQIWACALNGILFGLIKLFYEIVPAPMAELLYCTFLGFTVTYAVGAEWKKAGHYVCSLAVGLIWVAGYVGLEMVFWQFPLQAAISRAVSFGVVSFVIEGANLFFLPKTKGAVVPLQFAVVIGVFSQKCRHIPYVLTALFIGVAAALISKQIYKYFLPVKKK
;
A
#
# COMPACT_ATOMS: atom_id res chain seq x y z
N MET A 1 -27.41 1.11 -16.68
CA MET A 1 -27.44 -0.17 -15.93
C MET A 1 -26.60 -1.26 -16.58
N ARG A 2 -26.83 -1.67 -17.84
CA ARG A 2 -26.07 -2.75 -18.51
C ARG A 2 -24.54 -2.58 -18.45
N ASN A 3 -24.02 -1.38 -18.76
CA ASN A 3 -22.57 -1.10 -18.72
C ASN A 3 -21.97 -1.09 -17.31
N GLN A 4 -22.78 -0.82 -16.28
CA GLN A 4 -22.35 -0.84 -14.88
C GLN A 4 -22.20 -2.28 -14.38
N ILE A 5 -23.10 -3.16 -14.79
CA ILE A 5 -23.03 -4.61 -14.50
C ILE A 5 -21.78 -5.21 -15.15
N TRP A 6 -21.49 -4.85 -16.41
CA TRP A 6 -20.25 -5.27 -17.09
C TRP A 6 -18.99 -4.77 -16.39
N ALA A 7 -18.97 -3.52 -15.91
CA ALA A 7 -17.84 -2.98 -15.18
C ALA A 7 -17.63 -3.68 -13.83
N CYS A 8 -18.71 -3.98 -13.09
CA CYS A 8 -18.64 -4.78 -11.87
C CYS A 8 -18.18 -6.22 -12.12
N ALA A 9 -18.68 -6.85 -13.20
CA ALA A 9 -18.30 -8.20 -13.58
C ALA A 9 -16.82 -8.28 -13.99
N LEU A 10 -16.35 -7.35 -14.84
CA LEU A 10 -14.95 -7.27 -15.27
C LEU A 10 -14.00 -7.07 -14.07
N ASN A 11 -14.37 -6.21 -13.13
CA ASN A 11 -13.55 -6.02 -11.93
C ASN A 11 -13.61 -7.22 -10.98
N GLY A 12 -14.78 -7.82 -10.79
CA GLY A 12 -14.93 -9.05 -10.00
C GLY A 12 -14.10 -10.20 -10.58
N ILE A 13 -14.08 -10.34 -11.91
CA ILE A 13 -13.21 -11.27 -12.63
C ILE A 13 -11.75 -10.90 -12.42
N LEU A 14 -11.38 -9.61 -12.51
CA LEU A 14 -10.00 -9.17 -12.27
C LEU A 14 -9.55 -9.52 -10.85
N PHE A 15 -10.34 -9.19 -9.83
CA PHE A 15 -10.05 -9.54 -8.43
C PHE A 15 -10.00 -11.06 -8.22
N GLY A 16 -10.93 -11.80 -8.83
CA GLY A 16 -10.97 -13.26 -8.79
C GLY A 16 -9.72 -13.87 -9.42
N LEU A 17 -9.28 -13.36 -10.57
CA LEU A 17 -8.06 -13.80 -11.25
C LEU A 17 -6.81 -13.49 -10.42
N ILE A 18 -6.69 -12.28 -9.86
CA ILE A 18 -5.55 -11.94 -9.03
C ILE A 18 -5.56 -12.81 -7.74
N LYS A 19 -6.73 -13.13 -7.17
CA LYS A 19 -6.84 -14.05 -6.03
C LYS A 19 -6.50 -15.49 -6.41
N LEU A 20 -6.96 -15.97 -7.56
CA LEU A 20 -6.62 -17.31 -8.05
C LEU A 20 -5.11 -17.43 -8.29
N PHE A 21 -4.50 -16.37 -8.82
CA PHE A 21 -3.04 -16.26 -8.94
C PHE A 21 -2.34 -16.23 -7.57
N TYR A 22 -2.97 -15.66 -6.54
CA TYR A 22 -2.45 -15.68 -5.16
C TYR A 22 -2.38 -17.10 -4.58
N GLU A 23 -3.42 -17.89 -4.81
CA GLU A 23 -3.55 -19.23 -4.23
C GLU A 23 -2.75 -20.29 -5.00
N ILE A 24 -2.56 -20.11 -6.32
CA ILE A 24 -1.88 -21.09 -7.17
C ILE A 24 -0.36 -20.91 -7.17
N VAL A 25 0.15 -19.69 -6.98
CA VAL A 25 1.58 -19.46 -7.14
C VAL A 25 2.34 -19.75 -5.84
N PRO A 26 3.28 -20.72 -5.84
CA PRO A 26 4.06 -21.05 -4.66
C PRO A 26 4.95 -19.86 -4.23
N ALA A 27 5.34 -19.86 -2.96
CA ALA A 27 6.35 -18.94 -2.45
C ALA A 27 7.60 -19.01 -3.36
N PRO A 28 8.21 -17.85 -3.73
CA PRO A 28 8.06 -16.52 -3.15
C PRO A 28 7.07 -15.57 -3.86
N MET A 29 6.35 -16.00 -4.91
CA MET A 29 5.54 -15.07 -5.71
C MET A 29 4.23 -14.64 -5.02
N ALA A 30 3.67 -15.47 -4.12
CA ALA A 30 2.50 -15.10 -3.32
C ALA A 30 2.73 -13.85 -2.45
N GLU A 31 3.98 -13.60 -2.05
CA GLU A 31 4.38 -12.50 -1.18
C GLU A 31 4.45 -11.17 -1.95
N LEU A 32 4.98 -11.23 -3.18
CA LEU A 32 4.90 -10.16 -4.17
C LEU A 32 3.44 -9.82 -4.48
N LEU A 33 2.59 -10.83 -4.62
CA LEU A 33 1.19 -10.63 -4.94
C LEU A 33 0.41 -10.00 -3.78
N TYR A 34 0.70 -10.37 -2.53
CA TYR A 34 0.16 -9.70 -1.33
C TYR A 34 0.49 -8.21 -1.32
N CYS A 35 1.76 -7.86 -1.54
CA CYS A 35 2.20 -6.46 -1.59
C CYS A 35 1.55 -5.72 -2.77
N THR A 36 1.35 -6.40 -3.90
CA THR A 36 0.65 -5.84 -5.08
C THR A 36 -0.81 -5.55 -4.78
N PHE A 37 -1.51 -6.48 -4.12
CA PHE A 37 -2.88 -6.28 -3.66
C PHE A 37 -3.00 -5.15 -2.65
N LEU A 38 -2.05 -5.05 -1.74
CA LEU A 38 -2.04 -4.02 -0.72
C LEU A 38 -1.87 -2.64 -1.39
N GLY A 39 -0.94 -2.51 -2.34
CA GLY A 39 -0.78 -1.30 -3.15
C GLY A 39 -2.03 -0.95 -3.95
N PHE A 40 -2.67 -1.96 -4.57
CA PHE A 40 -3.89 -1.79 -5.35
C PHE A 40 -5.06 -1.30 -4.48
N THR A 41 -5.38 -2.02 -3.40
CA THR A 41 -6.55 -1.76 -2.55
C THR A 41 -6.43 -0.42 -1.85
N VAL A 42 -5.24 -0.10 -1.33
CA VAL A 42 -4.98 1.17 -0.68
C VAL A 42 -5.09 2.34 -1.67
N THR A 43 -4.50 2.22 -2.86
CA THR A 43 -4.58 3.27 -3.91
C THR A 43 -6.03 3.48 -4.38
N TYR A 44 -6.79 2.40 -4.49
CA TYR A 44 -8.20 2.47 -4.86
C TYR A 44 -9.03 3.15 -3.77
N ALA A 45 -8.80 2.81 -2.49
CA ALA A 45 -9.49 3.37 -1.34
C ALA A 45 -9.25 4.88 -1.17
N VAL A 46 -8.03 5.37 -1.43
CA VAL A 46 -7.71 6.81 -1.40
C VAL A 46 -8.15 7.57 -2.67
N GLY A 47 -8.82 6.88 -3.60
CA GLY A 47 -9.38 7.50 -4.80
C GLY A 47 -8.38 7.67 -5.94
N ALA A 48 -7.66 6.60 -6.32
CA ALA A 48 -6.70 6.49 -7.44
C ALA A 48 -6.85 7.56 -8.55
N GLU A 49 -5.91 8.48 -8.73
CA GLU A 49 -5.99 9.51 -9.79
C GLU A 49 -4.65 9.68 -10.47
N TRP A 50 -4.62 9.67 -11.81
CA TRP A 50 -3.40 9.90 -12.58
C TRP A 50 -2.74 11.24 -12.26
N LYS A 51 -3.53 12.28 -11.98
CA LYS A 51 -3.02 13.59 -11.53
C LYS A 51 -2.27 13.52 -10.19
N LYS A 52 -2.57 12.51 -9.37
CA LYS A 52 -1.95 12.25 -8.06
C LYS A 52 -0.91 11.13 -8.12
N ALA A 53 -0.54 10.64 -9.30
CA ALA A 53 0.46 9.57 -9.45
C ALA A 53 1.79 9.92 -8.77
N GLY A 54 2.26 11.16 -8.95
CA GLY A 54 3.47 11.65 -8.26
C GLY A 54 3.32 11.69 -6.73
N HIS A 55 2.11 11.84 -6.22
CA HIS A 55 1.86 11.79 -4.77
C HIS A 55 1.95 10.36 -4.24
N TYR A 56 1.46 9.38 -5.01
CA TYR A 56 1.58 7.97 -4.64
C TYR A 56 3.05 7.53 -4.55
N VAL A 57 3.85 7.85 -5.57
CA VAL A 57 5.29 7.52 -5.57
C VAL A 57 6.03 8.20 -4.41
N CYS A 58 5.75 9.47 -4.17
CA CYS A 58 6.36 10.20 -3.05
C CYS A 58 5.94 9.61 -1.69
N SER A 59 4.69 9.16 -1.56
CA SER A 59 4.19 8.51 -0.34
C SER A 59 4.80 7.11 -0.13
N LEU A 60 5.10 6.36 -1.20
CA LEU A 60 5.87 5.11 -1.10
C LEU A 60 7.29 5.38 -0.57
N ALA A 61 7.95 6.42 -1.11
CA ALA A 61 9.30 6.81 -0.66
C ALA A 61 9.31 7.25 0.81
N VAL A 62 8.31 8.03 1.23
CA VAL A 62 8.13 8.41 2.65
C VAL A 62 7.89 7.18 3.53
N GLY A 63 7.12 6.21 3.05
CA GLY A 63 6.95 4.91 3.70
C GLY A 63 8.28 4.19 4.01
N LEU A 64 9.27 4.27 3.11
CA LEU A 64 10.60 3.68 3.34
C LEU A 64 11.38 4.40 4.44
N ILE A 65 11.27 5.72 4.52
CA ILE A 65 11.89 6.51 5.59
C ILE A 65 11.31 6.05 6.93
N TRP A 66 10.00 5.81 6.98
CA TRP A 66 9.37 5.28 8.18
C TRP A 66 9.84 3.87 8.53
N VAL A 67 9.98 2.97 7.54
CA VAL A 67 10.56 1.64 7.77
C VAL A 67 11.93 1.73 8.45
N ALA A 68 12.81 2.63 8.00
CA ALA A 68 14.09 2.86 8.65
C ALA A 68 13.92 3.35 10.11
N GLY A 69 12.93 4.21 10.36
CA GLY A 69 12.54 4.64 11.71
C GLY A 69 12.09 3.48 12.61
N TYR A 70 11.23 2.57 12.10
CA TYR A 70 10.81 1.37 12.84
C TYR A 70 12.00 0.48 13.20
N VAL A 71 12.88 0.19 12.24
CA VAL A 71 14.06 -0.66 12.46
C VAL A 71 15.02 -0.01 13.47
N GLY A 72 15.28 1.29 13.33
CA GLY A 72 16.14 2.02 14.26
C GLY A 72 15.58 2.03 15.68
N LEU A 73 14.26 2.21 15.83
CA LEU A 73 13.61 2.23 17.14
C LEU A 73 13.55 0.82 17.77
N GLU A 74 13.29 -0.23 16.97
CA GLU A 74 13.35 -1.62 17.41
C GLU A 74 14.75 -1.98 17.93
N MET A 75 15.81 -1.55 17.24
CA MET A 75 17.20 -1.75 17.68
C MET A 75 17.51 -1.07 19.03
N VAL A 76 16.97 0.13 19.27
CA VAL A 76 17.12 0.81 20.56
C VAL A 76 16.39 0.05 21.66
N PHE A 77 15.16 -0.41 21.41
CA PHE A 77 14.38 -1.15 22.41
C PHE A 77 14.94 -2.55 22.71
N TRP A 78 15.70 -3.15 21.80
CA TRP A 78 16.44 -4.40 22.06
C TRP A 78 17.62 -4.23 23.03
N GLN A 79 18.06 -3.01 23.32
CA GLN A 79 19.07 -2.75 24.36
C GLN A 79 18.49 -2.87 25.77
N PHE A 80 17.16 -2.92 25.90
CA PHE A 80 16.46 -3.10 27.17
C PHE A 80 16.05 -4.57 27.35
N PRO A 81 15.86 -5.05 28.60
CA PRO A 81 15.40 -6.41 28.88
C PRO A 81 13.90 -6.60 28.61
N LEU A 82 13.42 -6.11 27.47
CA LEU A 82 12.05 -6.28 26.99
C LEU A 82 11.95 -7.50 26.07
N GLN A 83 10.83 -8.23 26.14
CA GLN A 83 10.55 -9.31 25.20
C GLN A 83 10.49 -8.75 23.76
N ALA A 84 11.09 -9.46 22.80
CA ALA A 84 11.21 -9.01 21.42
C ALA A 84 9.86 -8.67 20.76
N ALA A 85 8.79 -9.41 21.09
CA ALA A 85 7.44 -9.13 20.61
C ALA A 85 6.89 -7.79 21.15
N ILE A 86 7.20 -7.47 22.41
CA ILE A 86 6.78 -6.20 23.05
C ILE A 86 7.59 -5.04 22.46
N SER A 87 8.90 -5.21 22.28
CA SER A 87 9.75 -4.22 21.61
C SER A 87 9.20 -3.87 20.22
N ARG A 88 8.82 -4.88 19.42
CA ARG A 88 8.19 -4.69 18.11
C ARG A 88 6.86 -3.97 18.18
N ALA A 89 5.97 -4.37 19.10
CA ALA A 89 4.66 -3.75 19.25
C ALA A 89 4.77 -2.27 19.68
N VAL A 90 5.67 -1.97 20.63
CA VAL A 90 5.93 -0.61 21.11
C VAL A 90 6.57 0.23 20.02
N SER A 91 7.60 -0.29 19.36
CA SER A 91 8.20 0.38 18.20
C SER A 91 7.15 0.67 17.15
N PHE A 92 6.25 -0.29 16.93
CA PHE A 92 5.24 -0.15 15.91
C PHE A 92 4.24 0.98 16.23
N GLY A 93 3.74 0.99 17.48
CA GLY A 93 2.82 2.01 17.96
C GLY A 93 3.44 3.41 17.98
N VAL A 94 4.69 3.55 18.44
CA VAL A 94 5.37 4.85 18.52
C VAL A 94 5.59 5.43 17.13
N VAL A 95 6.13 4.66 16.19
CA VAL A 95 6.37 5.18 14.83
C VAL A 95 5.05 5.42 14.10
N SER A 96 4.01 4.59 14.31
CA SER A 96 2.66 4.86 13.78
C SER A 96 2.11 6.18 14.28
N PHE A 97 2.27 6.49 15.57
CA PHE A 97 1.86 7.76 16.16
C PHE A 97 2.62 8.94 15.53
N VAL A 98 3.93 8.79 15.31
CA VAL A 98 4.74 9.82 14.64
C VAL A 98 4.33 9.99 13.18
N ILE A 99 4.00 8.92 12.45
CA ILE A 99 3.48 8.99 11.08
C ILE A 99 2.18 9.77 11.04
N GLU A 100 1.21 9.43 11.89
CA GLU A 100 -0.08 10.12 11.99
C GLU A 100 0.12 11.60 12.36
N GLY A 101 0.96 11.90 13.35
CA GLY A 101 1.31 13.26 13.73
C GLY A 101 1.98 14.05 12.60
N ALA A 102 2.97 13.46 11.94
CA ALA A 102 3.62 14.08 10.78
C ALA A 102 2.63 14.34 9.63
N ASN A 103 1.67 13.43 9.43
CA ASN A 103 0.64 13.58 8.41
C ASN A 103 -0.47 14.55 8.79
N LEU A 104 -0.74 14.79 10.06
CA LEU A 104 -1.67 15.82 10.51
C LEU A 104 -1.07 17.23 10.43
N PHE A 105 0.20 17.38 10.81
CA PHE A 105 0.81 18.71 10.98
C PHE A 105 1.67 19.17 9.80
N PHE A 106 2.35 18.26 9.08
CA PHE A 106 3.39 18.64 8.11
C PHE A 106 3.10 18.16 6.69
N LEU A 107 2.73 16.89 6.53
CA LEU A 107 2.58 16.28 5.21
C LEU A 107 1.31 16.65 4.41
N PRO A 108 0.21 17.27 4.93
CA PRO A 108 -0.95 17.64 4.09
C PRO A 108 -0.59 18.58 2.94
N LYS A 109 0.49 19.36 3.10
CA LYS A 109 0.98 20.32 2.10
C LYS A 109 2.01 19.72 1.15
N THR A 110 2.35 18.44 1.30
CA THR A 110 3.40 17.78 0.51
C THR A 110 2.83 16.74 -0.45
N LYS A 111 3.65 16.30 -1.40
CA LYS A 111 3.30 15.20 -2.31
C LYS A 111 3.24 13.85 -1.57
N GLY A 112 3.81 13.74 -0.37
CA GLY A 112 3.80 12.52 0.43
C GLY A 112 2.54 12.30 1.26
N ALA A 113 1.49 13.12 1.13
CA ALA A 113 0.33 13.14 2.04
C ALA A 113 -0.56 11.88 2.04
N VAL A 114 -0.26 10.84 1.24
CA VAL A 114 -1.11 9.64 1.14
C VAL A 114 -0.72 8.66 2.23
N VAL A 115 -1.14 8.95 3.46
CA VAL A 115 -0.86 8.17 4.68
C VAL A 115 -1.10 6.67 4.51
N PRO A 116 -2.24 6.22 3.93
CA PRO A 116 -2.50 4.79 3.80
C PRO A 116 -1.43 4.07 2.97
N LEU A 117 -0.82 4.77 2.00
CA LEU A 117 0.23 4.22 1.15
C LEU A 117 1.59 4.17 1.87
N GLN A 118 1.83 5.05 2.84
CA GLN A 118 3.01 4.98 3.70
C GLN A 118 2.93 3.73 4.59
N PHE A 119 1.78 3.49 5.21
CA PHE A 119 1.53 2.27 6.00
C PHE A 119 1.58 1.00 5.14
N ALA A 120 1.16 1.07 3.87
CA ALA A 120 1.28 -0.03 2.93
C ALA A 120 2.72 -0.52 2.75
N VAL A 121 3.68 0.40 2.70
CA VAL A 121 5.12 0.07 2.63
C VAL A 121 5.58 -0.58 3.94
N VAL A 122 5.22 0.00 5.08
CA VAL A 122 5.59 -0.54 6.40
C VAL A 122 5.06 -1.97 6.56
N ILE A 123 3.77 -2.19 6.32
CA ILE A 123 3.14 -3.52 6.42
C ILE A 123 3.74 -4.48 5.39
N GLY A 124 4.00 -4.02 4.16
CA GLY A 124 4.60 -4.83 3.11
C GLY A 124 6.02 -5.30 3.46
N VAL A 125 6.83 -4.47 4.12
CA VAL A 125 8.19 -4.82 4.54
C VAL A 125 8.20 -5.72 5.78
N PHE A 126 7.31 -5.49 6.75
CA PHE A 126 7.28 -6.25 8.01
C PHE A 126 6.39 -7.51 7.98
N SER A 127 5.51 -7.65 6.98
CA SER A 127 4.90 -8.93 6.62
C SER A 127 6.04 -9.86 6.20
N GLN A 128 6.46 -10.74 7.12
CA GLN A 128 7.76 -11.44 7.26
C GLN A 128 8.23 -12.35 6.10
N LYS A 129 7.88 -12.01 4.88
CA LYS A 129 7.89 -12.88 3.71
C LYS A 129 8.68 -12.22 2.57
N CYS A 130 8.42 -10.94 2.27
CA CYS A 130 9.25 -10.17 1.34
C CYS A 130 10.54 -9.62 1.99
N ARG A 131 11.56 -10.47 2.16
CA ARG A 131 12.87 -10.07 2.74
C ARG A 131 13.61 -8.96 1.99
N HIS A 132 13.25 -8.69 0.74
CA HIS A 132 13.92 -7.67 -0.07
C HIS A 132 13.01 -6.47 -0.31
N ILE A 133 13.39 -5.34 0.30
CA ILE A 133 12.73 -4.03 0.16
C ILE A 133 12.45 -3.67 -1.33
N PRO A 134 13.37 -3.90 -2.29
CA PRO A 134 13.10 -3.61 -3.70
C PRO A 134 11.90 -4.38 -4.27
N TYR A 135 11.69 -5.63 -3.85
CA TYR A 135 10.55 -6.43 -4.31
C TYR A 135 9.23 -5.94 -3.73
N VAL A 136 9.20 -5.53 -2.45
CA VAL A 136 8.02 -4.92 -1.83
C VAL A 136 7.61 -3.64 -2.57
N LEU A 137 8.58 -2.77 -2.86
CA LEU A 137 8.32 -1.52 -3.56
C LEU A 137 7.83 -1.75 -4.98
N THR A 138 8.46 -2.67 -5.70
CA THR A 138 8.06 -3.00 -7.07
C THR A 138 6.63 -3.56 -7.09
N ALA A 139 6.31 -4.45 -6.16
CA ALA A 139 4.96 -4.99 -6.01
C ALA A 139 3.93 -3.91 -5.67
N LEU A 140 4.20 -3.06 -4.68
CA LEU A 140 3.33 -1.93 -4.33
C LEU A 140 3.12 -0.98 -5.51
N PHE A 141 4.18 -0.70 -6.28
CA PHE A 141 4.12 0.15 -7.46
C PHE A 141 3.26 -0.49 -8.57
N ILE A 142 3.42 -1.79 -8.83
CA ILE A 142 2.54 -2.54 -9.74
C ILE A 142 1.08 -2.45 -9.28
N GLY A 143 0.83 -2.57 -7.98
CA GLY A 143 -0.50 -2.42 -7.38
C GLY A 143 -1.11 -1.03 -7.62
N VAL A 144 -0.33 0.03 -7.37
CA VAL A 144 -0.71 1.43 -7.64
C VAL A 144 -1.05 1.62 -9.13
N ALA A 145 -0.19 1.13 -10.03
CA ALA A 145 -0.40 1.21 -11.47
C ALA A 145 -1.68 0.47 -11.91
N ALA A 146 -1.89 -0.74 -11.40
CA ALA A 146 -3.10 -1.52 -11.67
C ALA A 146 -4.37 -0.80 -11.18
N ALA A 147 -4.33 -0.14 -10.01
CA ALA A 147 -5.46 0.63 -9.50
C ALA A 147 -5.78 1.85 -10.37
N LEU A 148 -4.74 2.57 -10.84
CA LEU A 148 -4.87 3.69 -11.77
C LEU A 148 -5.51 3.26 -13.10
N ILE A 149 -5.07 2.13 -13.66
CA ILE A 149 -5.62 1.55 -14.89
C ILE A 149 -7.06 1.10 -14.67
N SER A 150 -7.36 0.38 -13.57
CA SER A 150 -8.72 -0.07 -13.25
C SER A 150 -9.71 1.09 -13.15
N LYS A 151 -9.32 2.21 -12.51
CA LYS A 151 -10.20 3.40 -12.46
C LYS A 151 -10.36 4.06 -13.85
N GLN A 152 -9.34 4.04 -14.69
CA GLN A 152 -9.44 4.51 -16.08
C GLN A 152 -10.53 3.73 -16.82
N ILE A 153 -10.50 2.40 -16.71
CA ILE A 153 -11.49 1.49 -17.30
C ILE A 153 -12.89 1.87 -16.81
N TYR A 154 -13.11 2.01 -15.50
CA TYR A 154 -14.40 2.44 -14.98
C TYR A 154 -14.88 3.79 -15.53
N LYS A 155 -14.00 4.77 -15.72
CA LYS A 155 -14.38 6.06 -16.31
C LYS A 155 -14.84 5.94 -17.76
N TYR A 156 -14.27 5.02 -18.53
CA TYR A 156 -14.69 4.75 -19.91
C TYR A 156 -16.05 4.04 -19.97
N PHE A 157 -16.34 3.15 -19.03
CA PHE A 157 -17.56 2.31 -19.06
C PHE A 157 -18.73 2.85 -18.22
N LEU A 158 -18.47 3.70 -17.21
CA LEU A 158 -19.51 4.38 -16.45
C LEU A 158 -19.89 5.67 -17.18
N PRO A 159 -21.17 5.88 -17.55
CA PRO A 159 -21.62 7.17 -18.05
C PRO A 159 -21.46 8.19 -16.91
N VAL A 160 -20.43 9.03 -17.01
CA VAL A 160 -20.28 10.17 -16.11
C VAL A 160 -21.44 11.11 -16.42
N LYS A 161 -22.49 11.09 -15.60
CA LYS A 161 -23.38 12.24 -15.51
C LYS A 161 -22.50 13.41 -15.09
N LYS A 162 -22.15 14.28 -16.05
CA LYS A 162 -21.65 15.61 -15.75
C LYS A 162 -22.73 16.27 -14.88
N LYS A 163 -22.45 16.45 -13.60
CA LYS A 163 -23.13 17.48 -12.80
C LYS A 163 -22.44 18.80 -13.09
#